data_AF-A0A1A8PQC5-F1
#
_entry.id   AF-A0A1A8PQC5-F1
#
_cell.length_a   1.000
_cell.length_b   1.000
_cell.length_c   1.000
_cell.angle_alpha   90.00
_cell.angle_beta   90.00
_cell.angle_gamma   90.00
#
_symmetry.space_group_name_H-M   'P 1'
#
loop_
_entity.id
_entity.type
_entity.pdbx_description
1 polymer ?
#
loop_
_entity_poly.entity_id
_entity_poly.type
_entity_poly.pdbx_seq_one_letter_code
_entity_poly.pdbx_strand_id
1 'polypeptide(L)'
;IGSATTVYAIEADGDPNSNFDPSKEAGDIQYFIKWKNWAHIHNTWETEETLKLQNVRGLKKLDNFKKKEQEKKKWLQTASPEDIEYVSCQEELIDDLHSQYQLVERIIGHS
;
A
#
# COMPACT_ATOMS: atom_id res chain seq x y z
N ILE A 1 -8.50 -4.45 9.39
CA ILE A 1 -8.05 -3.06 9.10
C ILE A 1 -8.80 -2.53 7.89
N GLY A 2 -8.84 -1.20 7.72
CA GLY A 2 -9.78 -0.52 6.83
C GLY A 2 -9.76 0.98 7.03
N SER A 3 -10.91 1.63 7.18
CA SER A 3 -11.05 3.10 7.17
C SER A 3 -10.14 3.89 8.12
N ALA A 4 -9.80 3.34 9.29
CA ALA A 4 -8.90 3.98 10.25
C ALA A 4 -7.46 4.16 9.73
N THR A 5 -7.12 3.53 8.60
CA THR A 5 -5.79 3.59 7.97
C THR A 5 -5.73 4.55 6.78
N THR A 6 -6.81 5.28 6.51
CA THR A 6 -6.80 6.36 5.51
C THR A 6 -5.94 7.52 5.99
N VAL A 7 -5.33 8.27 5.07
CA VAL A 7 -4.40 9.36 5.42
C VAL A 7 -5.03 10.39 6.36
N TYR A 8 -6.29 10.76 6.11
CA TYR A 8 -7.00 11.74 6.95
C TYR A 8 -7.44 11.17 8.31
N ALA A 9 -7.68 9.86 8.42
CA ALA A 9 -7.94 9.23 9.72
C ALA A 9 -6.67 9.16 10.56
N ILE A 10 -5.53 8.84 9.92
CA ILE A 10 -4.22 8.86 10.56
C ILE A 10 -3.85 10.26 11.05
N GLU A 11 -4.09 11.29 10.24
CA GLU A 11 -3.83 12.69 10.62
C GLU A 11 -4.71 13.16 11.79
N ALA A 12 -5.96 12.69 11.86
CA ALA A 12 -6.91 13.10 12.90
C ALA A 12 -6.77 12.30 14.21
N ASP A 13 -6.66 10.98 14.10
CA ASP A 13 -6.80 10.04 15.21
C ASP A 13 -5.48 9.30 15.55
N GLY A 14 -4.45 9.46 14.71
CA GLY A 14 -3.15 8.80 14.83
C GLY A 14 -3.05 7.50 14.03
N ASP A 15 -1.82 7.11 13.67
CA ASP A 15 -1.58 5.86 12.93
C ASP A 15 -1.82 4.65 13.83
N PRO A 16 -2.79 3.76 13.53
CA PRO A 16 -3.00 2.54 14.29
C PRO A 16 -1.79 1.58 14.26
N ASN A 17 -0.85 1.76 13.33
CA ASN A 17 0.37 0.98 13.20
C ASN A 17 1.62 1.67 13.79
N SER A 18 1.48 2.85 14.41
CA SER A 18 2.61 3.70 14.86
C SER A 18 3.60 3.04 15.84
N ASN A 19 3.15 2.09 16.66
CA ASN A 19 3.97 1.45 17.69
C ASN A 19 4.36 0.00 17.34
N PHE A 20 4.07 -0.46 16.12
CA PHE A 20 4.32 -1.84 15.73
C PHE A 20 5.82 -2.12 15.60
N ASP A 21 6.30 -3.13 16.34
CA ASP A 21 7.68 -3.62 16.24
C ASP A 21 7.71 -5.08 15.77
N PRO A 22 8.07 -5.36 14.50
CA PRO A 22 8.06 -6.73 13.96
C PRO A 22 9.02 -7.69 14.67
N SER A 23 9.94 -7.19 15.51
CA SER A 23 10.83 -8.03 16.33
C SER A 23 10.21 -8.46 17.67
N LYS A 24 9.16 -7.76 18.14
CA LYS A 24 8.56 -7.96 19.46
C LYS A 24 7.13 -8.51 19.41
N GLU A 25 6.42 -8.29 18.33
CA GLU A 25 5.03 -8.74 18.18
C GLU A 25 4.80 -9.37 16.81
N ALA A 26 3.82 -10.29 16.74
CA ALA A 26 3.41 -10.90 15.49
C ALA A 26 2.52 -9.92 14.70
N GLY A 27 2.87 -9.67 13.44
CA GLY A 27 2.07 -8.87 12.53
C GLY A 27 1.44 -9.70 11.43
N ASP A 28 0.35 -9.17 10.86
CA ASP A 28 -0.28 -9.72 9.66
C ASP A 28 0.29 -9.10 8.39
N ILE A 29 0.25 -9.83 7.28
CA ILE A 29 0.58 -9.27 5.97
C ILE A 29 -0.60 -8.40 5.50
N GLN A 30 -0.30 -7.13 5.26
CA GLN A 30 -1.26 -6.12 4.83
C GLN A 30 -0.94 -5.62 3.42
N TYR A 31 -1.96 -5.15 2.72
CA TYR A 31 -1.88 -4.63 1.36
C TYR A 31 -2.49 -3.24 1.32
N PHE A 32 -1.80 -2.28 0.71
CA PHE A 32 -2.32 -0.93 0.52
C PHE A 32 -3.20 -0.87 -0.74
N ILE A 33 -4.51 -0.69 -0.55
CA ILE A 33 -5.50 -0.85 -1.61
C ILE A 33 -5.90 0.50 -2.17
N LYS A 34 -5.68 0.66 -3.48
CA LYS A 34 -6.31 1.71 -4.28
C LYS A 34 -7.69 1.28 -4.76
N TRP A 35 -8.73 1.90 -4.19
CA TRP A 35 -10.12 1.56 -4.51
C TRP A 35 -10.60 2.14 -5.84
N LYS A 36 -11.44 1.38 -6.55
CA LYS A 36 -12.04 1.81 -7.83
C LYS A 36 -13.00 2.97 -7.56
N ASN A 37 -12.90 4.05 -8.33
CA ASN A 37 -13.73 5.26 -8.23
C ASN A 37 -13.56 6.09 -6.95
N TRP A 38 -12.56 5.80 -6.12
CA TRP A 38 -12.19 6.63 -4.96
C TRP A 38 -10.82 7.28 -5.20
N ALA A 39 -10.63 8.52 -4.76
CA ALA A 39 -9.33 9.19 -4.83
C ALA A 39 -8.29 8.49 -3.92
N HIS A 40 -6.99 8.74 -4.15
CA HIS A 40 -5.89 8.08 -3.42
C HIS A 40 -5.86 8.38 -1.91
N ILE A 41 -6.49 9.48 -1.48
CA ILE A 41 -6.65 9.80 -0.05
C ILE A 41 -7.51 8.76 0.70
N HIS A 42 -8.32 7.99 0.00
CA HIS A 42 -9.19 6.95 0.58
C HIS A 42 -8.58 5.55 0.51
N ASN A 43 -7.31 5.43 0.12
CA ASN A 43 -6.63 4.14 0.15
C ASN A 43 -6.55 3.63 1.60
N THR A 44 -6.68 2.31 1.76
CA THR A 44 -6.66 1.65 3.08
C THR A 44 -5.69 0.48 3.08
N TRP A 45 -5.13 0.19 4.24
CA TRP A 45 -4.44 -1.06 4.51
C TRP A 45 -5.47 -2.15 4.84
N GLU A 46 -5.38 -3.26 4.11
CA GLU A 46 -6.31 -4.40 4.19
C GLU A 46 -5.54 -5.72 4.29
N THR A 47 -6.10 -6.71 4.96
CA THR A 47 -5.61 -8.09 4.88
C THR A 47 -6.39 -8.85 3.80
N GLU A 48 -5.89 -10.01 3.37
CA GLU A 48 -6.67 -10.86 2.47
C GLU A 48 -8.01 -11.27 3.10
N GLU A 49 -8.03 -11.46 4.41
CA GLU A 49 -9.25 -11.79 5.17
C GLU A 49 -10.27 -10.65 5.12
N THR A 50 -9.85 -9.40 5.36
CA THR A 50 -10.78 -8.26 5.35
C THR A 50 -11.38 -8.04 3.96
N LEU A 51 -10.57 -8.21 2.91
CA LEU A 51 -11.03 -8.14 1.51
C LEU A 51 -12.06 -9.23 1.19
N LYS A 52 -11.83 -10.47 1.64
CA LYS A 52 -12.78 -11.57 1.46
C LYS A 52 -14.07 -11.35 2.25
N LEU A 53 -13.96 -10.91 3.50
CA LEU A 53 -15.11 -10.64 4.38
C LEU A 53 -16.02 -9.54 3.82
N GLN A 54 -15.44 -8.49 3.26
CA GLN A 54 -16.14 -7.41 2.57
C GLN A 54 -16.70 -7.81 1.19
N ASN A 55 -16.44 -9.05 0.73
CA ASN A 55 -16.85 -9.57 -0.57
C ASN A 55 -16.44 -8.65 -1.73
N VAL A 56 -15.21 -8.13 -1.69
CA VAL A 56 -14.72 -7.19 -2.69
C VAL A 56 -14.50 -7.90 -4.03
N ARG A 57 -14.78 -7.21 -5.12
CA ARG A 57 -14.47 -7.71 -6.46
C ARG A 57 -12.98 -7.51 -6.75
N GLY A 58 -12.41 -8.40 -7.56
CA GLY A 58 -11.06 -8.23 -8.09
C GLY A 58 -9.94 -8.90 -7.29
N LEU A 59 -10.25 -9.86 -6.41
CA LEU A 59 -9.25 -10.64 -5.64
C LEU A 59 -8.15 -11.27 -6.51
N LYS A 60 -8.42 -11.60 -7.77
CA LYS A 60 -7.38 -12.06 -8.73
C LYS A 60 -6.21 -11.07 -8.87
N LYS A 61 -6.43 -9.77 -8.67
CA LYS A 61 -5.35 -8.78 -8.65
C LYS A 61 -4.40 -8.99 -7.47
N LEU A 62 -4.95 -9.35 -6.31
CA LEU A 62 -4.16 -9.67 -5.12
C LEU A 62 -3.33 -10.93 -5.36
N ASP A 63 -3.91 -11.97 -5.95
CA ASP A 63 -3.17 -13.20 -6.27
C ASP A 63 -2.00 -12.93 -7.24
N ASN A 64 -2.28 -12.14 -8.28
CA ASN A 64 -1.25 -11.73 -9.24
C ASN A 64 -0.16 -10.88 -8.57
N PHE A 65 -0.53 -9.96 -7.68
CA PHE A 65 0.41 -9.13 -6.92
C PHE A 65 1.31 -10.00 -6.05
N LYS A 66 0.74 -10.90 -5.23
CA LYS A 66 1.50 -11.83 -4.39
C LYS A 66 2.50 -12.66 -5.19
N LYS A 67 2.08 -13.18 -6.35
CA LYS A 67 2.95 -13.94 -7.24
C LYS A 67 4.11 -13.09 -7.75
N LYS A 68 3.83 -11.86 -8.22
CA LYS A 68 4.85 -10.91 -8.67
C LYS A 68 5.84 -10.57 -7.56
N GLU A 69 5.37 -10.32 -6.35
CA GLU A 69 6.23 -10.02 -5.19
C GLU A 69 7.11 -11.21 -4.79
N GLN A 70 6.57 -12.43 -4.84
CA GLN A 70 7.36 -13.64 -4.60
C GLN A 70 8.46 -13.84 -5.65
N GLU A 71 8.15 -13.62 -6.92
CA GLU A 71 9.12 -13.70 -8.03
C GLU A 71 10.20 -12.63 -7.88
N LYS A 72 9.80 -11.39 -7.58
CA LYS A 72 10.71 -10.28 -7.29
C LYS A 72 11.64 -10.59 -6.11
N LYS A 73 11.11 -11.08 -5.00
CA LYS A 73 11.90 -11.47 -3.82
C LYS A 73 12.93 -12.55 -4.15
N LYS A 74 12.56 -13.55 -4.95
CA LYS A 74 13.50 -14.60 -5.40
C LYS A 74 14.60 -14.02 -6.30
N TRP A 75 14.24 -13.14 -7.23
CA TRP A 75 15.20 -12.50 -8.11
C TRP A 75 16.20 -11.62 -7.33
N LEU A 76 15.72 -10.83 -6.36
CA LEU A 76 16.56 -9.99 -5.49
C LEU A 76 17.61 -10.78 -4.69
N GLN A 77 17.35 -12.06 -4.36
CA GLN A 77 18.34 -12.91 -3.68
C GLN A 77 19.54 -13.28 -4.56
N THR A 78 19.40 -13.14 -5.88
CA THR A 78 20.41 -13.53 -6.87
C THR A 78 20.89 -12.36 -7.73
N ALA A 79 20.31 -11.17 -7.56
CA ALA A 79 20.63 -9.97 -8.32
C ALA A 79 21.98 -9.38 -7.91
N SER A 80 22.60 -8.61 -8.81
CA SER A 80 23.84 -7.91 -8.48
C SER A 80 23.56 -6.73 -7.53
N PRO A 81 24.59 -6.23 -6.80
CA PRO A 81 24.43 -5.04 -5.98
C PRO A 81 23.93 -3.82 -6.77
N GLU A 82 24.39 -3.63 -8.01
CA GLU A 82 23.96 -2.53 -8.88
C GLU A 82 22.49 -2.65 -9.29
N ASP A 83 22.04 -3.88 -9.60
CA ASP A 83 20.63 -4.15 -9.90
C ASP A 83 19.73 -3.90 -8.68
N ILE A 84 20.20 -4.26 -7.48
CA ILE A 84 19.48 -4.02 -6.22
C ILE A 84 19.37 -2.51 -5.94
N GLU A 85 20.48 -1.78 -6.10
CA GLU A 85 20.50 -0.31 -5.95
C GLU A 85 19.54 0.36 -6.94
N TYR A 86 19.59 -0.06 -8.21
CA TYR A 86 18.67 0.44 -9.23
C TYR A 86 17.20 0.24 -8.84
N VAL A 87 16.84 -0.95 -8.35
CA VAL A 87 15.46 -1.23 -7.90
C VAL A 87 15.08 -0.35 -6.71
N SER A 88 15.96 -0.18 -5.72
CA SER A 88 15.71 0.68 -4.56
C SER A 88 15.40 2.12 -5.00
N CYS A 89 16.20 2.69 -5.91
CA CYS A 89 15.94 4.03 -6.43
C CYS A 89 14.63 4.13 -7.21
N GLN A 90 14.25 3.08 -7.95
CA GLN A 90 12.96 3.06 -8.64
C GLN A 90 11.78 3.00 -7.67
N GLU A 91 11.90 2.26 -6.56
CA GLU A 91 10.87 2.19 -5.52
C GLU A 91 10.66 3.54 -4.85
N GLU A 92 11.74 4.22 -4.44
CA GLU A 92 11.67 5.56 -3.83
C GLU A 92 10.96 6.56 -4.76
N LEU A 93 11.31 6.57 -6.06
CA LEU A 93 10.66 7.43 -7.04
C LEU A 93 9.16 7.15 -7.18
N ILE A 94 8.78 5.88 -7.14
CA ILE A 94 7.37 5.46 -7.21
C ILE A 94 6.62 5.87 -5.94
N ASP A 95 7.24 5.78 -4.77
CA ASP A 95 6.64 6.16 -3.50
C ASP A 95 6.42 7.68 -3.41
N ASP A 96 7.39 8.48 -3.89
CA ASP A 96 7.24 9.93 -4.03
C ASP A 96 6.08 10.29 -4.97
N LEU A 97 5.96 9.58 -6.09
CA LEU A 97 4.87 9.78 -7.04
C LEU A 97 3.51 9.41 -6.43
N HIS A 98 3.44 8.31 -5.68
CA HIS A 98 2.21 7.90 -5.01
C HIS A 98 1.76 8.90 -3.94
N SER A 99 2.71 9.49 -3.21
CA SER A 99 2.43 10.53 -2.21
C SER A 99 1.81 11.76 -2.84
N GLN A 100 2.26 12.16 -4.04
CA GLN A 100 1.68 13.29 -4.79
C GLN A 100 0.21 13.07 -5.16
N TYR A 101 -0.23 11.83 -5.41
CA TYR A 101 -1.63 11.55 -5.74
C TYR A 101 -2.61 11.83 -4.59
N GLN A 102 -2.12 11.98 -3.37
CA GLN A 102 -2.92 12.35 -2.20
C GLN A 102 -3.08 13.87 -2.04
N LEU A 103 -2.30 14.66 -2.79
CA LEU A 103 -2.34 16.12 -2.74
C LEU A 103 -3.31 16.69 -3.79
N VAL A 104 -4.13 17.65 -3.37
CA VAL A 104 -5.03 18.37 -4.28
C VAL A 104 -4.25 19.47 -4.99
N GLU A 105 -4.05 19.34 -6.30
CA GLU A 105 -3.36 20.36 -7.10
C GLU A 105 -4.22 21.63 -7.32
N ARG A 106 -5.52 21.44 -7.62
CA ARG A 106 -6.45 22.54 -7.93
C ARG A 106 -7.91 22.13 -7.75
N ILE A 107 -8.72 23.01 -7.16
CA ILE A 107 -10.19 22.87 -7.12
C ILE A 107 -10.78 23.47 -8.39
N ILE A 108 -11.53 22.68 -9.16
CA ILE A 108 -12.06 23.06 -10.48
C ILE A 108 -13.56 23.36 -10.50
N GLY A 109 -14.24 23.27 -9.35
CA GLY A 109 -15.66 23.57 -9.21
C GLY A 109 -16.14 23.34 -7.78
N HIS A 110 -17.23 24.02 -7.41
CA HIS A 110 -18.01 23.78 -6.20
C HIS A 110 -19.49 23.89 -6.57
N SER A 111 -20.34 23.17 -5.85
CA SER A 111 -21.81 23.23 -6.00
C SER A 111 -22.42 24.13 -4.94
#